data_AF-A0A817J0C1-F1
#
_entry.id   AF-A0A817J0C1-F1
#
_cell.length_a   1.000
_cell.length_b   1.000
_cell.length_c   1.000
_cell.angle_alpha   90.00
_cell.angle_beta   90.00
_cell.angle_gamma   90.00
#
_symmetry.space_group_name_H-M   'P 1'
#
loop_
_entity.id
_entity.type
_entity.pdbx_description
1 polymer ?
#
loop_
_entity_poly.entity_id
_entity_poly.type
_entity_poly.pdbx_seq_one_letter_code
_entity_poly.pdbx_strand_id
1 'polypeptide(L)'
;MSSEHGLHVMLSYHWDNKELVSKIYKVLKSRNIPVWMDIHGGISFNLFQSMADGIENAAVVCCFMTPKYQSSRNCEKELSYADRRRVSIIPCRLTRDWEPSTWLGLIIAGLVWVDFRDTTDMNLDLKIDKLIGQIRVVAGKKLNCFLSETLSTLQTRSICSSNSSNNLYPILPQTNDISNQNISDSNNLVRSTSIDSSSNSPKRSISMISRQHQSVDNTNIIPPPVPPRPNKDLIRERLLSFDIKKDLNEIESIDEKKENSIPLNSEKPDICEISHQQQAPTRSIPDVVDLSPNIINNEKKRNGIIIDYSKFRRLPRIIGDDNDKISFCCPSGVALSKTGLIYVADQQNQCIKVIPLLGSEKQILSRSFNRPKGIHVDEHGRILVTEHNRLLILDNELNLLKAIGDHGSKPGEFNVPWGVTTDCLSNIYVCDQMNNRIQKFDADGRFLLEWGYEGDLPGQFYYPHFISVSGNRVAVSDQLNHRIQVFDCFGNYHYKLGELGNEPGQFSCPFGVCIDANGHLVVADHDNNRVQFFDENGDIKLILNQEANPLFNFQGVQGLALTHDGGLLITDYKRNGKHRLFIFA
;
A
#
# COMPACT_ATOMS: atom_id res chain seq x y z
N MET A 1 26.59 -5.69 10.26
CA MET A 1 27.47 -4.57 10.65
C MET A 1 26.61 -3.32 10.68
N SER A 2 26.57 -2.68 11.84
CA SER A 2 25.68 -1.59 12.22
C SER A 2 26.23 -0.23 11.80
N SER A 3 25.40 0.57 11.12
CA SER A 3 25.33 2.05 11.13
C SER A 3 26.59 2.81 11.62
N GLU A 4 27.59 2.99 10.76
CA GLU A 4 28.77 3.85 11.03
C GLU A 4 28.59 5.30 10.53
N HIS A 5 27.46 5.65 9.92
CA HIS A 5 27.25 7.00 9.39
C HIS A 5 26.41 7.83 10.36
N GLY A 6 27.07 8.73 11.10
CA GLY A 6 26.41 9.77 11.89
C GLY A 6 25.56 10.72 11.03
N LEU A 7 24.92 11.70 11.69
CA LEU A 7 24.04 12.68 11.03
C LEU A 7 24.79 13.41 9.89
N HIS A 8 24.24 13.40 8.67
CA HIS A 8 24.94 13.90 7.47
C HIS A 8 24.03 14.59 6.44
N VAL A 9 24.63 15.22 5.43
CA VAL A 9 23.96 15.77 4.25
C VAL A 9 24.04 14.75 3.12
N MET A 10 22.91 14.35 2.55
CA MET A 10 22.89 13.46 1.38
C MET A 10 22.86 14.26 0.08
N LEU A 11 23.72 13.91 -0.87
CA LEU A 11 23.67 14.44 -2.25
C LEU A 11 22.98 13.41 -3.16
N SER A 12 21.77 13.72 -3.62
CA SER A 12 21.05 12.90 -4.60
C SER A 12 21.19 13.52 -5.99
N TYR A 13 21.66 12.72 -6.95
CA TYR A 13 21.98 13.19 -8.30
C TYR A 13 21.77 12.08 -9.34
N HIS A 14 21.64 12.46 -10.60
CA HIS A 14 21.67 11.53 -11.72
C HIS A 14 23.10 11.44 -12.27
N TRP A 15 23.52 10.26 -12.72
CA TRP A 15 24.92 9.94 -13.04
C TRP A 15 25.56 10.84 -14.12
N ASP A 16 24.75 11.46 -14.96
CA ASP A 16 25.19 12.42 -15.99
C ASP A 16 25.82 13.70 -15.39
N ASN A 17 25.53 14.01 -14.13
CA ASN A 17 26.08 15.17 -13.42
C ASN A 17 27.12 14.78 -12.34
N LYS A 18 27.63 13.54 -12.37
CA LYS A 18 28.55 13.00 -11.35
C LYS A 18 29.78 13.89 -11.14
N GLU A 19 30.34 14.46 -12.20
CA GLU A 19 31.55 15.28 -12.14
C GLU A 19 31.34 16.55 -11.31
N LEU A 20 30.28 17.30 -11.58
CA LEU A 20 29.94 18.52 -10.85
C LEU A 20 29.61 18.22 -9.38
N VAL A 21 28.79 17.20 -9.13
CA VAL A 21 28.38 16.83 -7.76
C VAL A 21 29.59 16.30 -6.96
N SER A 22 30.54 15.62 -7.61
CA SER A 22 31.80 15.21 -6.97
C SER A 22 32.70 16.40 -6.59
N LYS A 23 32.71 17.48 -7.38
CA LYS A 23 33.40 18.73 -7.00
C LYS A 23 32.73 19.34 -5.75
N ILE A 24 31.40 19.43 -5.74
CA ILE A 24 30.63 19.95 -4.60
C ILE A 24 30.87 19.11 -3.34
N TYR A 25 30.85 17.78 -3.45
CA TYR A 25 31.16 16.85 -2.37
C TYR A 25 32.51 17.12 -1.71
N LYS A 26 33.56 17.31 -2.52
CA LYS A 26 34.92 17.61 -2.02
C LYS A 26 34.96 18.94 -1.26
N VAL A 27 34.32 19.97 -1.78
CA VAL A 27 34.27 21.30 -1.14
C VAL A 27 33.50 21.24 0.18
N LEU A 28 32.33 20.60 0.22
CA LEU A 28 31.56 20.44 1.46
C LEU A 28 32.35 19.68 2.54
N LYS A 29 33.06 18.60 2.15
CA LYS A 29 33.97 17.89 3.07
C LYS A 29 35.10 18.78 3.57
N SER A 30 35.74 19.56 2.71
CA SER A 30 36.81 20.49 3.11
C SER A 30 36.34 21.57 4.09
N ARG A 31 35.03 21.87 4.11
CA ARG A 31 34.37 22.81 5.02
C ARG A 31 33.80 22.13 6.28
N ASN A 32 34.23 20.89 6.59
CA ASN A 32 33.79 20.09 7.74
C ASN A 32 32.27 19.81 7.80
N ILE A 33 31.61 19.71 6.65
CA ILE A 33 30.20 19.27 6.60
C ILE A 33 30.20 17.74 6.40
N PRO A 34 29.50 16.97 7.25
CA PRO A 34 29.36 15.53 7.04
C PRO A 34 28.49 15.30 5.80
N VAL A 35 29.04 14.66 4.76
CA VAL A 35 28.34 14.43 3.48
C VAL A 35 28.38 12.97 3.09
N TRP A 36 27.23 12.45 2.68
CA TRP A 36 27.05 11.15 2.06
C TRP A 36 26.71 11.33 0.58
N MET A 37 27.29 10.47 -0.26
CA MET A 37 27.06 10.43 -1.70
C MET A 37 27.38 9.01 -2.17
N ASP A 38 26.58 8.45 -3.06
CA ASP A 38 26.94 7.19 -3.72
C ASP A 38 28.09 7.46 -4.72
N ILE A 39 29.30 7.05 -4.35
CA ILE A 39 30.54 7.31 -5.10
C ILE A 39 30.79 6.20 -6.14
N HIS A 40 30.22 5.01 -5.96
CA HIS A 40 30.60 3.82 -6.71
C HIS A 40 29.76 3.55 -7.95
N GLY A 41 28.62 4.22 -8.14
CA GLY A 41 27.90 4.24 -9.42
C GLY A 41 27.74 2.86 -10.05
N GLY A 42 26.90 2.02 -9.45
CA GLY A 42 26.47 0.74 -10.03
C GLY A 42 26.95 -0.49 -9.24
N ILE A 43 25.98 -1.33 -8.89
CA ILE A 43 26.10 -2.71 -8.42
C ILE A 43 26.77 -2.87 -7.04
N SER A 44 26.06 -2.46 -5.99
CA SER A 44 26.10 -3.18 -4.71
C SER A 44 24.88 -4.10 -4.64
N PHE A 45 25.07 -5.33 -4.11
CA PHE A 45 24.09 -6.42 -4.11
C PHE A 45 22.75 -6.13 -3.39
N ASN A 46 22.57 -4.92 -2.86
CA ASN A 46 21.29 -4.41 -2.37
C ASN A 46 21.21 -2.89 -2.54
N LEU A 47 20.73 -2.43 -3.70
CA LEU A 47 20.46 -1.02 -4.00
C LEU A 47 19.61 -0.35 -2.90
N PHE A 48 18.67 -1.10 -2.30
CA PHE A 48 17.81 -0.64 -1.21
C PHE A 48 18.57 -0.40 0.10
N GLN A 49 19.63 -1.15 0.37
CA GLN A 49 20.42 -1.01 1.58
C GLN A 49 21.31 0.23 1.51
N SER A 50 21.94 0.48 0.36
CA SER A 50 22.70 1.73 0.12
C SER A 50 21.82 2.99 0.22
N MET A 51 20.61 2.94 -0.35
CA MET A 51 19.63 4.04 -0.24
C MET A 51 19.15 4.25 1.21
N ALA A 52 18.91 3.16 1.95
CA ALA A 52 18.55 3.25 3.36
C ALA A 52 19.70 3.89 4.16
N ASP A 53 20.94 3.42 3.97
CA ASP A 53 22.12 3.93 4.68
C ASP A 53 22.34 5.45 4.43
N GLY A 54 22.04 5.93 3.22
CA GLY A 54 22.15 7.35 2.86
C GLY A 54 21.00 8.24 3.35
N ILE A 55 19.78 7.72 3.52
CA ILE A 55 18.61 8.54 3.88
C ILE A 55 18.29 8.45 5.38
N GLU A 56 18.56 7.31 6.03
CA GLU A 56 18.17 7.06 7.43
C GLU A 56 18.76 8.06 8.43
N ASN A 57 19.99 8.52 8.18
CA ASN A 57 20.70 9.49 9.02
C ASN A 57 20.93 10.85 8.32
N ALA A 58 20.20 11.12 7.23
CA ALA A 58 20.29 12.41 6.55
C ALA A 58 19.57 13.51 7.35
N ALA A 59 20.28 14.58 7.67
CA ALA A 59 19.67 15.81 8.19
C ALA A 59 18.94 16.58 7.08
N VAL A 60 19.48 16.53 5.87
CA VAL A 60 18.95 17.19 4.68
C VAL A 60 19.42 16.47 3.42
N VAL A 61 18.53 16.38 2.42
CA VAL A 61 18.82 15.85 1.09
C VAL A 61 18.92 17.01 0.11
N CYS A 62 20.07 17.15 -0.54
CA CYS A 62 20.25 18.09 -1.66
C CYS A 62 20.01 17.34 -2.96
N CYS A 63 18.91 17.64 -3.66
CA CYS A 63 18.58 16.99 -4.93
C CYS A 63 19.03 17.85 -6.11
N PHE A 64 19.96 17.34 -6.92
CA PHE A 64 20.52 18.02 -8.09
C PHE A 64 19.65 17.70 -9.32
N MET A 65 18.68 18.59 -9.57
CA MET A 65 17.57 18.39 -10.50
C MET A 65 17.93 18.73 -11.95
N THR A 66 17.61 17.79 -12.84
CA THR A 66 17.65 17.90 -14.30
C THR A 66 16.47 17.11 -14.90
N PRO A 67 16.14 17.25 -16.20
CA PRO A 67 15.15 16.39 -16.85
C PRO A 67 15.45 14.89 -16.67
N LYS A 68 16.73 14.51 -16.71
CA LYS A 68 17.15 13.11 -16.52
C LYS A 68 16.97 12.64 -15.08
N TYR A 69 17.22 13.51 -14.10
CA TYR A 69 16.92 13.25 -12.70
C TYR A 69 15.42 12.95 -12.50
N GLN A 70 14.54 13.76 -13.09
CA GLN A 70 13.09 13.53 -13.00
C GLN A 70 12.65 12.23 -13.70
N SER A 71 13.29 11.85 -14.80
CA SER A 71 13.00 10.58 -15.49
C SER A 71 13.61 9.33 -14.83
N SER A 72 14.48 9.51 -13.82
CA SER A 72 15.21 8.41 -13.20
C SER A 72 14.43 7.80 -12.05
N ARG A 73 14.03 6.53 -12.22
CA ARG A 73 13.32 5.76 -11.19
C ARG A 73 14.12 5.59 -9.90
N ASN A 74 15.45 5.63 -9.95
CA ASN A 74 16.29 5.57 -8.76
C ASN A 74 16.26 6.91 -8.00
N CYS A 75 16.37 8.03 -8.71
CA CYS A 75 16.29 9.36 -8.12
C CYS A 75 14.89 9.63 -7.53
N GLU A 76 13.84 9.17 -8.22
CA GLU A 76 12.46 9.20 -7.72
C GLU A 76 12.31 8.43 -6.42
N LYS A 77 12.86 7.20 -6.34
CA LYS A 77 12.82 6.39 -5.12
C LYS A 77 13.56 7.03 -3.96
N GLU A 78 14.77 7.55 -4.20
CA GLU A 78 15.56 8.26 -3.18
C GLU A 78 14.82 9.47 -2.62
N LEU A 79 14.35 10.36 -3.50
CA LEU A 79 13.72 11.60 -3.06
C LEU A 79 12.34 11.35 -2.44
N SER A 80 11.58 10.37 -2.97
CA SER A 80 10.30 9.95 -2.37
C SER A 80 10.51 9.30 -1.00
N TYR A 81 11.58 8.53 -0.80
CA TYR A 81 11.89 7.96 0.51
C TYR A 81 12.29 9.05 1.52
N ALA A 82 13.08 10.04 1.09
CA ALA A 82 13.42 11.20 1.91
C ALA A 82 12.18 12.02 2.31
N ASP A 83 11.27 12.27 1.37
CA ASP A 83 10.01 12.99 1.60
C ASP A 83 9.10 12.26 2.59
N ARG A 84 8.90 10.93 2.42
CA ARG A 84 8.13 10.09 3.36
C ARG A 84 8.70 10.12 4.78
N ARG A 85 10.03 10.19 4.91
CA ARG A 85 10.74 10.28 6.21
C ARG A 85 10.74 11.70 6.78
N ARG A 86 10.14 12.67 6.07
CA ARG A 86 10.16 14.11 6.39
C ARG A 86 11.59 14.63 6.60
N VAL A 87 12.53 14.08 5.83
CA VAL A 87 13.89 14.66 5.75
C VAL A 87 13.77 15.95 4.98
N SER A 88 14.42 17.01 5.44
CA SER A 88 14.36 18.28 4.74
C SER A 88 15.01 18.17 3.37
N ILE A 89 14.40 18.77 2.35
CA ILE A 89 14.87 18.72 0.96
C ILE A 89 15.31 20.11 0.52
N ILE A 90 16.48 20.19 -0.11
CA ILE A 90 16.98 21.40 -0.77
C ILE A 90 17.05 21.14 -2.28
N PRO A 91 16.12 21.70 -3.06
CA PRO A 91 16.14 21.60 -4.52
C PRO A 91 17.30 22.42 -5.11
N CYS A 92 18.17 21.76 -5.86
CA CYS A 92 19.29 22.36 -6.57
C CYS A 92 19.05 22.27 -8.09
N ARG A 93 18.87 23.40 -8.78
CA ARG A 93 18.51 23.43 -10.22
C ARG A 93 19.75 23.55 -11.10
N LEU A 94 19.94 22.64 -12.07
CA LEU A 94 21.13 22.64 -12.94
C LEU A 94 20.81 23.03 -14.40
N THR A 95 19.58 22.83 -14.86
CA THR A 95 19.19 23.03 -16.27
C THR A 95 18.43 24.36 -16.48
N ARG A 96 18.76 25.08 -17.56
CA ARG A 96 17.96 26.21 -18.10
C ARG A 96 16.67 25.69 -18.75
N ASP A 97 15.66 26.55 -18.81
CA ASP A 97 14.43 26.37 -19.60
C ASP A 97 13.68 25.04 -19.39
N TRP A 98 13.85 24.46 -18.20
CA TRP A 98 13.15 23.27 -17.76
C TRP A 98 12.64 23.48 -16.34
N GLU A 99 11.39 23.13 -16.10
CA GLU A 99 10.78 23.16 -14.79
C GLU A 99 10.43 21.75 -14.33
N PRO A 100 10.69 21.43 -13.05
CA PRO A 100 10.28 20.16 -12.48
C PRO A 100 8.76 20.03 -12.51
N SER A 101 8.30 18.88 -12.94
CA SER A 101 6.88 18.54 -13.06
C SER A 101 6.63 17.16 -12.45
N THR A 102 5.39 16.68 -12.54
CA THR A 102 4.97 15.37 -12.03
C THR A 102 5.36 15.15 -10.55
N TRP A 103 6.01 14.04 -10.21
CA TRP A 103 6.39 13.69 -8.85
C TRP A 103 7.39 14.69 -8.25
N LEU A 104 8.35 15.15 -9.06
CA LEU A 104 9.41 16.04 -8.59
C LEU A 104 8.83 17.42 -8.27
N GLY A 105 7.97 17.93 -9.15
CA GLY A 105 7.26 19.20 -8.94
C GLY A 105 6.41 19.19 -7.68
N LEU A 106 5.75 18.08 -7.35
CA LEU A 106 4.95 17.93 -6.13
C LEU A 106 5.81 17.99 -4.86
N ILE A 107 6.94 17.27 -4.83
CA ILE A 107 7.82 17.20 -3.66
C ILE A 107 8.48 18.57 -3.38
N ILE A 108 8.88 19.27 -4.44
CA ILE A 108 9.65 20.51 -4.30
C ILE A 108 8.80 21.78 -4.38
N ALA A 109 7.48 21.64 -4.49
CA ALA A 109 6.54 22.75 -4.49
C ALA A 109 6.66 23.57 -3.20
N GLY A 110 6.85 24.89 -3.34
CA GLY A 110 6.96 25.82 -2.20
C GLY A 110 8.29 25.79 -1.45
N LEU A 111 9.26 24.97 -1.87
CA LEU A 111 10.62 24.99 -1.31
C LEU A 111 11.45 26.14 -1.89
N VAL A 112 12.50 26.57 -1.18
CA VAL A 112 13.49 27.56 -1.68
C VAL A 112 14.62 26.83 -2.41
N TRP A 113 14.92 27.27 -3.64
CA TRP A 113 15.83 26.53 -4.53
C TRP A 113 17.20 27.18 -4.56
N VAL A 114 18.24 26.36 -4.72
CA VAL A 114 19.60 26.81 -4.97
C VAL A 114 19.89 26.70 -6.47
N ASP A 115 20.29 27.82 -7.07
CA ASP A 115 20.53 27.90 -8.50
C ASP A 115 21.97 27.50 -8.86
N PHE A 116 22.11 26.37 -9.54
CA PHE A 116 23.35 25.85 -10.10
C PHE A 116 23.40 25.94 -11.64
N ARG A 117 22.45 26.64 -12.28
CA ARG A 117 22.52 26.91 -13.73
C ARG A 117 23.72 27.80 -14.02
N ASP A 118 24.46 27.55 -15.11
CA ASP A 118 25.63 28.35 -15.51
C ASP A 118 26.79 28.30 -14.52
N THR A 119 26.98 27.13 -13.90
CA THR A 119 28.12 26.92 -13.01
C THR A 119 29.41 26.82 -13.83
N THR A 120 30.38 27.65 -13.47
CA THR A 120 31.74 27.68 -14.00
C THR A 120 32.71 27.53 -12.82
N ASP A 121 33.95 27.12 -13.07
CA ASP A 121 34.93 26.97 -11.98
C ASP A 121 35.16 28.29 -11.21
N MET A 122 34.97 29.45 -11.86
CA MET A 122 35.09 30.78 -11.22
C MET A 122 33.94 31.14 -10.27
N ASN A 123 32.75 30.54 -10.43
CA ASN A 123 31.56 30.88 -9.63
C ASN A 123 31.04 29.72 -8.77
N LEU A 124 31.69 28.55 -8.85
CA LEU A 124 31.30 27.34 -8.15
C LEU A 124 31.31 27.54 -6.63
N ASP A 125 32.37 28.13 -6.07
CA ASP A 125 32.49 28.34 -4.62
C ASP A 125 31.38 29.24 -4.08
N LEU A 126 31.05 30.32 -4.80
CA LEU A 126 29.98 31.24 -4.39
C LEU A 126 28.60 30.56 -4.37
N LYS A 127 28.35 29.63 -5.29
CA LYS A 127 27.10 28.84 -5.31
C LYS A 127 27.08 27.78 -4.22
N ILE A 128 28.23 27.17 -3.92
CA ILE A 128 28.36 26.24 -2.80
C ILE A 128 28.14 26.97 -1.47
N ASP A 129 28.66 28.19 -1.30
CA ASP A 129 28.41 28.98 -0.09
C ASP A 129 26.91 29.31 0.09
N LYS A 130 26.18 29.58 -1.01
CA LYS A 130 24.71 29.70 -0.97
C LYS A 130 24.03 28.40 -0.54
N LEU A 131 24.49 27.26 -1.05
CA LEU A 131 24.00 25.94 -0.65
C LEU A 131 24.26 25.67 0.83
N ILE A 132 25.47 25.97 1.33
CA ILE A 132 25.83 25.85 2.74
C ILE A 132 24.94 26.74 3.61
N GLY A 133 24.64 27.97 3.16
CA GLY A 133 23.70 28.86 3.83
C GLY A 133 22.32 28.21 3.99
N GLN A 134 21.78 27.63 2.92
CA GLN A 134 20.49 26.91 2.97
C GLN A 134 20.54 25.67 3.86
N ILE A 135 21.62 24.87 3.78
CA ILE A 135 21.83 23.71 4.68
C ILE A 135 21.81 24.15 6.14
N ARG A 136 22.45 25.28 6.47
CA ARG A 136 22.46 25.82 7.85
C ARG A 136 21.09 26.32 8.29
N VAL A 137 20.31 26.95 7.41
CA VAL A 137 18.94 27.40 7.74
C VAL A 137 18.03 26.20 7.98
N VAL A 138 18.10 25.21 7.11
CA VAL A 138 17.20 24.06 7.09
C VAL A 138 17.56 23.01 8.15
N ALA A 139 18.85 22.73 8.32
CA ALA A 139 19.34 21.63 9.15
C ALA A 139 20.30 22.08 10.28
N GLY A 140 20.63 23.36 10.39
CA GLY A 140 21.64 23.87 11.33
C GLY A 140 21.34 23.57 12.80
N LYS A 141 20.08 23.54 13.24
CA LYS A 141 19.75 23.12 14.61
C LYS A 141 20.08 21.64 14.87
N LYS A 142 19.85 20.76 13.89
CA LYS A 142 20.12 19.31 14.01
C LYS A 142 21.61 18.99 13.86
N LEU A 143 22.29 19.65 12.92
CA LEU A 143 23.73 19.47 12.66
C LEU A 143 24.60 20.09 13.77
N ASN A 144 24.21 21.23 14.35
CA ASN A 144 24.99 21.88 15.42
C ASN A 144 24.90 21.14 16.77
N CYS A 145 23.75 20.54 17.12
CA CYS A 145 23.65 19.69 18.31
C CYS A 145 24.62 18.50 18.22
N PHE A 146 24.71 17.86 17.05
CA PHE A 146 25.63 16.74 16.81
C PHE A 146 27.11 17.16 16.79
N LEU A 147 27.43 18.34 16.25
CA LEU A 147 28.78 18.92 16.31
C LEU A 147 29.19 19.33 17.74
N SER A 148 28.23 19.72 18.59
CA SER A 148 28.48 20.01 20.01
C SER A 148 28.65 18.74 20.86
N GLU A 149 27.91 17.67 20.55
CA GLU A 149 28.03 16.37 21.22
C GLU A 149 29.29 15.60 20.83
N THR A 150 29.77 15.78 19.60
CA THR A 150 31.06 15.21 19.16
C THR A 150 32.27 15.94 19.77
N LEU A 151 32.16 17.24 20.03
CA LEU A 151 33.18 18.01 20.76
C LEU A 151 33.19 17.69 22.27
N SER A 152 32.03 17.47 22.89
CA SER A 152 31.95 17.06 24.30
C SER A 152 32.46 15.63 24.52
N THR A 153 32.20 14.71 23.58
CA THR A 153 32.73 13.33 23.63
C THR A 153 34.24 13.24 23.38
N LEU A 154 34.82 14.18 22.62
CA LEU A 154 36.28 14.32 22.47
C LEU A 154 36.95 14.94 23.71
N GLN A 155 36.28 15.84 24.44
CA GLN A 155 36.81 16.38 25.71
C GLN A 155 36.71 15.38 26.87
N THR A 156 35.69 14.51 26.91
CA THR A 156 35.57 13.47 27.94
C THR A 156 36.53 12.28 27.77
N ARG A 157 37.27 12.20 26.66
CA ARG A 157 38.33 11.17 26.47
C ARG A 157 39.75 11.65 26.82
N SER A 158 39.91 12.89 27.31
CA SER A 158 41.23 13.44 27.66
C SER A 158 41.40 13.83 29.14
N ILE A 159 40.45 13.54 30.04
CA ILE A 159 40.58 13.86 31.46
C ILE A 159 40.28 12.63 32.32
N CYS A 160 41.16 11.63 32.21
CA CYS A 160 41.43 10.66 33.26
C CYS A 160 42.95 10.56 33.41
N SER A 161 43.58 11.59 33.97
CA SER A 161 44.81 11.44 34.75
C SER A 161 45.15 12.72 35.51
N SER A 162 45.56 12.50 36.76
CA SER A 162 46.32 13.38 37.67
C SER A 162 45.60 14.45 38.50
N ASN A 163 45.74 14.23 39.82
CA ASN A 163 45.56 15.08 40.98
C ASN A 163 46.11 16.51 40.86
N SER A 164 45.46 17.47 41.52
CA SER A 164 45.94 18.20 42.71
C SER A 164 45.57 19.70 42.75
N SER A 165 45.06 20.11 43.92
CA SER A 165 45.17 21.43 44.60
C SER A 165 44.54 22.72 44.03
N ASN A 166 43.71 23.31 44.91
CA ASN A 166 43.62 24.73 45.32
C ASN A 166 42.87 25.79 44.47
N ASN A 167 41.77 26.28 45.08
CA ASN A 167 41.42 27.68 45.38
C ASN A 167 41.45 28.75 44.27
N LEU A 168 40.27 29.32 43.93
CA LEU A 168 39.83 30.71 44.23
C LEU A 168 38.71 31.18 43.25
N TYR A 169 37.61 31.68 43.82
CA TYR A 169 36.56 32.53 43.21
C TYR A 169 37.09 33.95 42.88
N PRO A 170 36.28 34.93 42.42
CA PRO A 170 35.20 35.00 41.39
C PRO A 170 35.40 36.22 40.44
N ILE A 171 34.39 36.57 39.61
CA ILE A 171 33.73 37.91 39.50
C ILE A 171 33.09 38.15 38.09
N LEU A 172 31.80 38.47 38.10
CA LEU A 172 31.00 39.13 37.02
C LEU A 172 31.17 40.65 37.09
N PRO A 173 30.97 41.41 36.00
CA PRO A 173 29.71 42.18 35.84
C PRO A 173 29.25 42.26 34.35
N GLN A 174 27.95 42.15 33.99
CA GLN A 174 26.80 43.07 34.10
C GLN A 174 26.78 44.30 33.16
N THR A 175 25.61 44.48 32.51
CA THR A 175 24.94 45.74 32.05
C THR A 175 25.48 46.37 30.73
N ASN A 176 24.71 47.04 29.86
CA ASN A 176 23.31 47.52 29.84
C ASN A 176 22.83 47.78 28.39
N ASP A 177 21.50 47.85 28.25
CA ASP A 177 20.72 48.37 27.13
C ASP A 177 21.14 49.78 26.63
N ILE A 178 20.76 50.13 25.39
CA ILE A 178 20.05 51.39 25.04
C ILE A 178 19.55 51.37 23.57
N SER A 179 18.44 52.07 23.41
CA SER A 179 17.39 52.22 22.39
C SER A 179 17.71 52.78 20.99
N ASN A 180 16.80 52.44 20.06
CA ASN A 180 16.18 53.22 18.96
C ASN A 180 16.81 54.53 18.48
N GLN A 181 16.91 54.69 17.15
CA GLN A 181 16.43 55.89 16.45
C GLN A 181 16.18 55.65 14.94
N ASN A 182 15.07 56.24 14.47
CA ASN A 182 14.59 56.34 13.09
C ASN A 182 15.45 57.31 12.26
N ILE A 183 15.60 57.06 10.96
CA ILE A 183 15.71 58.12 9.92
C ILE A 183 14.88 57.71 8.70
N SER A 184 14.12 58.69 8.22
CA SER A 184 13.14 58.67 7.13
C SER A 184 13.70 59.16 5.79
N ASP A 185 12.95 58.86 4.73
CA ASP A 185 12.74 59.59 3.48
C ASP A 185 13.89 59.85 2.50
N SER A 186 13.73 59.36 1.25
CA SER A 186 13.42 60.23 0.10
C SER A 186 13.15 59.46 -1.21
N ASN A 187 12.15 59.97 -1.92
CA ASN A 187 11.66 59.60 -3.25
C ASN A 187 12.68 59.86 -4.37
N ASN A 188 12.62 59.08 -5.47
CA ASN A 188 12.36 59.67 -6.80
C ASN A 188 11.97 58.62 -7.87
N LEU A 189 10.94 58.99 -8.63
CA LEU A 189 10.40 58.36 -9.83
C LEU A 189 11.37 58.44 -11.03
N VAL A 190 11.28 57.48 -11.96
CA VAL A 190 11.07 57.74 -13.41
C VAL A 190 10.34 56.52 -14.05
N ARG A 191 9.19 56.79 -14.71
CA ARG A 191 8.44 55.93 -15.66
C ARG A 191 9.21 55.84 -16.99
N SER A 192 9.16 54.80 -17.82
CA SER A 192 8.10 54.33 -18.75
C SER A 192 8.87 53.51 -19.82
N THR A 193 8.37 52.47 -20.50
CA THR A 193 7.30 52.49 -21.50
C THR A 193 6.96 51.05 -21.94
N SER A 194 5.67 50.82 -22.16
CA SER A 194 5.03 49.73 -22.89
C SER A 194 5.25 49.82 -24.42
N ILE A 195 5.32 48.67 -25.11
CA ILE A 195 4.96 48.53 -26.53
C ILE A 195 4.20 47.20 -26.73
N ASP A 196 2.98 47.34 -27.25
CA ASP A 196 2.14 46.28 -27.84
C ASP A 196 2.64 45.91 -29.26
N SER A 197 2.45 44.64 -29.68
CA SER A 197 1.95 44.31 -31.02
C SER A 197 1.67 42.81 -31.21
N SER A 198 0.37 42.49 -31.30
CA SER A 198 -0.33 41.59 -32.23
C SER A 198 0.42 40.55 -33.11
N SER A 199 -0.21 39.37 -33.16
CA SER A 199 -0.67 38.62 -34.37
C SER A 199 0.01 37.30 -34.78
N ASN A 200 -0.91 36.37 -35.14
CA ASN A 200 -0.80 35.28 -36.13
C ASN A 200 -0.27 33.89 -35.71
N SER A 201 -1.24 32.99 -35.53
CA SER A 201 -1.19 31.58 -35.94
C SER A 201 -0.83 31.42 -37.43
N PRO A 202 -0.34 30.24 -37.84
CA PRO A 202 -1.25 29.37 -38.60
C PRO A 202 -1.14 27.87 -38.30
N LYS A 203 -2.29 27.19 -38.44
CA LYS A 203 -2.44 25.76 -38.66
C LYS A 203 -1.72 25.33 -39.95
N ARG A 204 -1.01 24.21 -39.93
CA ARG A 204 -0.82 23.32 -41.10
C ARG A 204 -0.82 21.86 -40.68
N SER A 205 -1.94 21.20 -40.99
CA SER A 205 -2.02 19.82 -41.45
C SER A 205 -1.16 19.59 -42.70
N ILE A 206 -0.58 18.39 -42.88
CA ILE A 206 -0.52 17.64 -44.15
C ILE A 206 0.19 16.28 -43.95
N SER A 207 -0.58 15.24 -44.32
CA SER A 207 -0.29 13.95 -44.97
C SER A 207 0.77 12.95 -44.48
N MET A 208 0.26 11.73 -44.32
CA MET A 208 0.88 10.44 -44.58
C MET A 208 1.88 10.44 -45.75
N ILE A 209 3.01 9.75 -45.57
CA ILE A 209 3.73 9.08 -46.66
C ILE A 209 4.07 7.66 -46.19
N SER A 210 3.46 6.72 -46.90
CA SER A 210 3.76 5.30 -46.96
C SER A 210 5.17 5.02 -47.48
N ARG A 211 5.89 4.08 -46.86
CA ARG A 211 6.89 3.24 -47.55
C ARG A 211 6.80 1.79 -47.08
N GLN A 212 6.56 0.92 -48.06
CA GLN A 212 6.58 -0.53 -47.99
C GLN A 212 8.00 -1.10 -48.14
N HIS A 213 8.13 -2.36 -47.69
CA HIS A 213 9.15 -3.39 -47.96
C HIS A 213 10.51 -3.22 -47.24
N GLN A 214 11.10 -4.24 -46.60
CA GLN A 214 11.13 -5.66 -46.95
C GLN A 214 11.09 -6.61 -45.74
N SER A 215 10.49 -7.77 -45.99
CA SER A 215 10.44 -9.00 -45.21
C SER A 215 11.75 -9.79 -45.29
N VAL A 216 12.16 -10.40 -44.18
CA VAL A 216 12.93 -11.66 -44.17
C VAL A 216 12.34 -12.55 -43.08
N ASP A 217 11.97 -13.77 -43.48
CA ASP A 217 11.32 -14.82 -42.71
C ASP A 217 12.13 -15.29 -41.49
N ASN A 218 11.43 -15.73 -40.44
CA ASN A 218 11.82 -16.94 -39.70
C ASN A 218 10.66 -17.52 -38.86
N THR A 219 10.30 -18.75 -39.24
CA THR A 219 9.75 -19.86 -38.43
C THR A 219 8.45 -19.66 -37.65
N ASN A 220 7.39 -20.24 -38.22
CA ASN A 220 6.09 -20.51 -37.60
C ASN A 220 6.20 -21.41 -36.35
N ILE A 221 5.85 -20.86 -35.19
CA ILE A 221 5.34 -21.63 -34.05
C ILE A 221 3.96 -21.07 -33.76
N ILE A 222 2.92 -21.85 -34.06
CA ILE A 222 1.52 -21.52 -33.77
C ILE A 222 1.33 -21.71 -32.25
N PRO A 223 0.99 -20.68 -31.47
CA PRO A 223 0.62 -20.86 -30.07
C PRO A 223 -0.70 -21.64 -29.99
N PRO A 224 -0.90 -22.49 -28.96
CA PRO A 224 -2.15 -23.23 -28.79
C PRO A 224 -3.34 -22.26 -28.67
N PRO A 225 -4.55 -22.69 -29.09
CA PRO A 225 -5.72 -21.83 -29.06
C PRO A 225 -6.03 -21.40 -27.63
N VAL A 226 -6.16 -20.10 -27.43
CA VAL A 226 -6.69 -19.50 -26.20
C VAL A 226 -8.08 -20.09 -25.97
N PRO A 227 -8.40 -20.62 -24.77
CA PRO A 227 -9.74 -21.12 -24.49
C PRO A 227 -10.77 -20.00 -24.71
N PRO A 228 -11.96 -20.33 -25.25
CA PRO A 228 -12.96 -19.32 -25.53
C PRO A 228 -13.34 -18.60 -24.23
N ARG A 229 -13.38 -17.26 -24.29
CA ARG A 229 -13.84 -16.43 -23.19
C ARG A 229 -15.22 -16.93 -22.75
N PRO A 230 -15.45 -17.19 -21.44
CA PRO A 230 -16.77 -17.53 -20.97
C PRO A 230 -17.73 -16.35 -21.27
N ASN A 231 -18.92 -16.70 -21.75
CA ASN A 231 -19.93 -15.76 -22.21
C ASN A 231 -20.30 -14.78 -21.07
N LYS A 232 -20.15 -13.47 -21.32
CA LYS A 232 -20.40 -12.39 -20.35
C LYS A 232 -21.81 -12.48 -19.74
N ASP A 233 -22.78 -13.02 -20.48
CA ASP A 233 -24.16 -13.13 -20.05
C ASP A 233 -24.42 -14.34 -19.14
N LEU A 234 -23.70 -15.46 -19.32
CA LEU A 234 -23.79 -16.64 -18.45
C LEU A 234 -23.11 -16.43 -17.09
N ILE A 235 -22.00 -15.67 -17.06
CA ILE A 235 -21.35 -15.27 -15.81
C ILE A 235 -22.21 -14.23 -15.08
N ARG A 236 -22.79 -13.26 -15.80
CA ARG A 236 -23.81 -12.37 -15.24
C ARG A 236 -24.98 -13.16 -14.66
N GLU A 237 -25.55 -14.14 -15.35
CA GLU A 237 -26.65 -14.94 -14.82
C GLU A 237 -26.28 -15.78 -13.59
N ARG A 238 -25.06 -16.35 -13.54
CA ARG A 238 -24.59 -17.06 -12.33
C ARG A 238 -24.36 -16.11 -11.15
N LEU A 239 -23.82 -14.92 -11.36
CA LEU A 239 -23.60 -13.89 -10.32
C LEU A 239 -24.89 -13.17 -9.89
N LEU A 240 -25.87 -13.04 -10.80
CA LEU A 240 -27.21 -12.48 -10.55
C LEU A 240 -28.06 -13.38 -9.64
N SER A 241 -27.66 -14.64 -9.42
CA SER A 241 -28.30 -15.51 -8.43
C SER A 241 -27.77 -15.30 -7.01
N PHE A 242 -26.67 -14.54 -6.82
CA PHE A 242 -25.89 -14.58 -5.57
C PHE A 242 -25.99 -13.39 -4.61
N ASP A 243 -26.61 -12.25 -4.95
CA ASP A 243 -27.11 -11.23 -3.97
C ASP A 243 -27.44 -9.87 -4.63
N ILE A 244 -27.10 -9.69 -5.92
CA ILE A 244 -27.14 -8.38 -6.62
C ILE A 244 -28.51 -8.07 -7.26
N LYS A 245 -29.37 -9.07 -7.55
CA LYS A 245 -30.70 -8.82 -8.16
C LYS A 245 -31.57 -7.81 -7.41
N LYS A 246 -31.37 -7.67 -6.09
CA LYS A 246 -32.09 -6.68 -5.27
C LYS A 246 -31.47 -5.27 -5.34
N ASP A 247 -30.15 -5.18 -5.46
CA ASP A 247 -29.43 -3.90 -5.58
C ASP A 247 -29.63 -3.29 -6.97
N LEU A 248 -29.65 -4.10 -8.04
CA LEU A 248 -29.97 -3.63 -9.39
C LEU A 248 -31.42 -3.16 -9.50
N ASN A 249 -32.39 -3.88 -8.91
CA ASN A 249 -33.78 -3.46 -8.93
C ASN A 249 -34.05 -2.17 -8.13
N GLU A 250 -33.29 -1.89 -7.06
CA GLU A 250 -33.39 -0.60 -6.34
C GLU A 250 -32.74 0.55 -7.12
N ILE A 251 -31.66 0.30 -7.87
CA ILE A 251 -31.03 1.28 -8.78
C ILE A 251 -31.92 1.55 -10.00
N GLU A 252 -32.49 0.51 -10.61
CA GLU A 252 -33.43 0.62 -11.73
C GLU A 252 -34.72 1.36 -11.30
N SER A 253 -35.18 1.21 -10.05
CA SER A 253 -36.34 1.96 -9.55
C SER A 253 -36.14 3.48 -9.42
N ILE A 254 -34.89 3.96 -9.43
CA ILE A 254 -34.55 5.39 -9.41
C ILE A 254 -34.47 5.94 -10.84
N ASP A 255 -34.03 5.12 -11.80
CA ASP A 255 -33.89 5.50 -13.22
C ASP A 255 -35.16 5.26 -14.06
N GLU A 256 -36.08 4.38 -13.64
CA GLU A 256 -37.32 4.02 -14.36
C GLU A 256 -38.42 5.10 -14.38
N LYS A 257 -38.16 6.33 -13.89
CA LYS A 257 -39.08 7.46 -14.15
C LYS A 257 -38.98 8.05 -15.56
N LYS A 258 -38.21 7.44 -16.47
CA LYS A 258 -38.25 7.76 -17.89
C LYS A 258 -38.32 6.49 -18.74
N GLU A 259 -39.38 6.46 -19.54
CA GLU A 259 -39.59 5.63 -20.74
C GLU A 259 -40.30 4.28 -20.53
N ASN A 260 -41.62 4.33 -20.75
CA ASN A 260 -42.47 3.22 -21.14
C ASN A 260 -42.04 2.65 -22.51
N SER A 261 -42.06 1.32 -22.70
CA SER A 261 -43.12 0.59 -23.46
C SER A 261 -42.68 -0.73 -24.14
N ILE A 262 -43.44 -1.79 -23.82
CA ILE A 262 -43.85 -2.99 -24.61
C ILE A 262 -42.97 -4.29 -24.58
N PRO A 263 -43.56 -5.50 -24.32
CA PRO A 263 -42.86 -6.77 -24.05
C PRO A 263 -42.98 -7.83 -25.16
N LEU A 264 -42.26 -8.96 -25.08
CA LEU A 264 -42.68 -10.29 -25.60
C LEU A 264 -41.77 -11.49 -25.20
N ASN A 265 -42.42 -12.52 -24.62
CA ASN A 265 -42.31 -14.00 -24.80
C ASN A 265 -40.93 -14.70 -24.94
N SER A 266 -40.52 -15.58 -24.01
CA SER A 266 -40.89 -17.00 -23.77
C SER A 266 -40.17 -18.03 -24.66
N GLU A 267 -39.34 -18.89 -24.05
CA GLU A 267 -39.38 -20.37 -24.12
C GLU A 267 -38.07 -21.02 -23.61
N LYS A 268 -38.20 -22.06 -22.77
CA LYS A 268 -37.16 -23.07 -22.44
C LYS A 268 -37.13 -24.13 -23.56
N PRO A 269 -36.08 -24.98 -23.64
CA PRO A 269 -36.24 -26.34 -23.09
C PRO A 269 -34.97 -27.02 -22.52
N ASP A 270 -35.21 -28.26 -22.11
CA ASP A 270 -34.54 -29.24 -21.24
C ASP A 270 -33.22 -29.91 -21.69
N ILE A 271 -32.44 -30.28 -20.66
CA ILE A 271 -31.80 -31.57 -20.31
C ILE A 271 -31.39 -32.55 -21.44
N CYS A 272 -30.14 -33.02 -21.39
CA CYS A 272 -29.79 -34.44 -21.61
C CYS A 272 -28.45 -34.82 -20.96
N GLU A 273 -28.49 -35.87 -20.13
CA GLU A 273 -27.35 -36.63 -19.59
C GLU A 273 -26.74 -37.54 -20.67
N ILE A 274 -25.41 -37.71 -20.69
CA ILE A 274 -24.77 -38.96 -21.12
C ILE A 274 -23.54 -39.24 -20.25
N SER A 275 -23.58 -40.41 -19.63
CA SER A 275 -22.53 -41.13 -18.91
C SER A 275 -21.36 -41.57 -19.79
N HIS A 276 -20.13 -41.55 -19.29
CA HIS A 276 -19.16 -42.62 -19.56
C HIS A 276 -18.12 -42.76 -18.43
N GLN A 277 -18.08 -43.96 -17.87
CA GLN A 277 -17.01 -44.49 -17.02
C GLN A 277 -15.75 -44.74 -17.85
N GLN A 278 -14.57 -44.44 -17.30
CA GLN A 278 -13.36 -45.23 -17.53
C GLN A 278 -12.38 -45.03 -16.36
N GLN A 279 -12.01 -46.16 -15.74
CA GLN A 279 -11.04 -46.28 -14.65
C GLN A 279 -9.61 -46.04 -15.16
N ALA A 280 -8.77 -45.43 -14.31
CA ALA A 280 -7.31 -45.38 -14.49
C ALA A 280 -6.59 -45.96 -13.25
N PRO A 281 -5.34 -46.45 -13.40
CA PRO A 281 -4.76 -47.46 -12.54
C PRO A 281 -4.02 -46.92 -11.30
N THR A 282 -4.05 -47.74 -10.25
CA THR A 282 -3.26 -47.64 -9.01
C THR A 282 -1.75 -47.65 -9.27
N ARG A 283 -1.02 -46.64 -8.77
CA ARG A 283 0.42 -46.75 -8.45
C ARG A 283 0.77 -46.02 -7.15
N SER A 284 1.74 -46.63 -6.48
CA SER A 284 2.21 -46.53 -5.11
C SER A 284 2.69 -45.15 -4.63
N ILE A 285 2.38 -44.88 -3.37
CA ILE A 285 2.80 -43.78 -2.51
C ILE A 285 4.32 -43.88 -2.23
N PRO A 286 5.10 -42.79 -2.27
CA PRO A 286 6.33 -42.67 -1.50
C PRO A 286 6.09 -41.89 -0.20
N ASP A 287 6.85 -42.33 0.80
CA ASP A 287 6.66 -42.14 2.22
C ASP A 287 6.67 -40.70 2.76
N VAL A 288 5.98 -40.58 3.89
CA VAL A 288 5.97 -39.49 4.86
C VAL A 288 7.40 -39.09 5.23
N VAL A 289 7.80 -37.87 4.87
CA VAL A 289 9.02 -37.26 5.43
C VAL A 289 8.69 -36.73 6.82
N ASP A 290 9.15 -37.47 7.82
CA ASP A 290 9.21 -37.10 9.22
C ASP A 290 10.07 -35.84 9.41
N LEU A 291 9.47 -34.74 9.86
CA LEU A 291 10.18 -33.55 10.31
C LEU A 291 9.90 -33.35 11.81
N SER A 292 10.79 -33.93 12.60
CA SER A 292 10.91 -33.70 14.03
C SER A 292 11.24 -32.23 14.34
N PRO A 293 10.82 -31.71 15.52
CA PRO A 293 10.91 -30.30 15.84
C PRO A 293 12.28 -30.00 16.45
N ASN A 294 13.12 -29.23 15.78
CA ASN A 294 14.15 -28.40 16.42
C ASN A 294 14.80 -27.46 15.40
N ILE A 295 14.59 -26.16 15.58
CA ILE A 295 15.61 -25.10 15.60
C ILE A 295 14.85 -23.80 15.94
N ILE A 296 14.94 -23.40 17.21
CA ILE A 296 14.62 -22.04 17.64
C ILE A 296 15.81 -21.20 17.18
N ASN A 297 15.64 -20.43 16.11
CA ASN A 297 16.59 -19.39 15.73
C ASN A 297 15.98 -18.01 16.02
N ASN A 298 16.74 -17.24 16.77
CA ASN A 298 16.46 -15.87 17.19
C ASN A 298 16.20 -14.95 15.97
N GLU A 299 14.94 -14.80 15.59
CA GLU A 299 14.53 -13.75 14.66
C GLU A 299 14.39 -12.42 15.42
N LYS A 300 15.09 -11.40 14.92
CA LYS A 300 14.82 -10.00 15.27
C LYS A 300 13.31 -9.77 15.12
N LYS A 301 12.60 -9.54 16.22
CA LYS A 301 11.16 -9.26 16.26
C LYS A 301 10.81 -8.20 15.21
N ARG A 302 10.26 -8.62 14.08
CA ARG A 302 9.47 -7.74 13.20
C ARG A 302 8.21 -7.41 14.00
N ASN A 303 7.94 -6.12 14.19
CA ASN A 303 6.72 -5.68 14.86
C ASN A 303 5.52 -6.01 13.97
N GLY A 304 4.79 -7.09 14.27
CA GLY A 304 3.55 -7.48 13.59
C GLY A 304 3.14 -8.92 13.89
N ILE A 305 1.93 -9.30 13.47
CA ILE A 305 1.38 -10.65 13.67
C ILE A 305 2.06 -11.62 12.69
N ILE A 306 2.50 -12.77 13.17
CA ILE A 306 3.09 -13.85 12.36
C ILE A 306 2.19 -15.07 12.48
N ILE A 307 1.92 -15.76 11.38
CA ILE A 307 1.09 -16.97 11.38
C ILE A 307 1.78 -18.08 12.17
N ASP A 308 1.06 -18.64 13.14
CA ASP A 308 1.47 -19.83 13.89
C ASP A 308 0.79 -21.07 13.30
N TYR A 309 1.55 -21.78 12.45
CA TYR A 309 1.06 -22.99 11.78
C TYR A 309 0.63 -24.11 12.75
N SER A 310 1.06 -24.08 14.01
CA SER A 310 0.67 -25.07 15.02
C SER A 310 -0.82 -24.97 15.38
N LYS A 311 -1.44 -23.79 15.22
CA LYS A 311 -2.86 -23.54 15.50
C LYS A 311 -3.79 -24.37 14.62
N PHE A 312 -3.38 -24.67 13.39
CA PHE A 312 -4.19 -25.44 12.43
C PHE A 312 -4.09 -26.96 12.59
N ARG A 313 -3.32 -27.44 13.59
CA ARG A 313 -3.28 -28.85 13.97
C ARG A 313 -4.36 -29.24 14.99
N ARG A 314 -5.10 -28.25 15.52
CA ARG A 314 -6.18 -28.44 16.49
C ARG A 314 -7.53 -28.14 15.85
N LEU A 315 -8.59 -28.72 16.42
CA LEU A 315 -9.95 -28.40 15.98
C LEU A 315 -10.28 -26.94 16.36
N PRO A 316 -10.83 -26.15 15.41
CA PRO A 316 -11.24 -24.78 15.68
C PRO A 316 -12.48 -24.74 16.58
N ARG A 317 -12.65 -23.62 17.27
CA ARG A 317 -13.96 -23.26 17.84
C ARG A 317 -14.87 -22.82 16.70
N ILE A 318 -16.08 -23.35 16.67
CA ILE A 318 -17.10 -23.03 15.65
C ILE A 318 -18.25 -22.30 16.34
N ILE A 319 -18.75 -21.25 15.71
CA ILE A 319 -19.95 -20.51 16.14
C ILE A 319 -20.91 -20.42 14.96
N GLY A 320 -22.21 -20.59 15.21
CA GLY A 320 -23.26 -20.46 14.18
C GLY A 320 -23.98 -21.77 13.86
N ASP A 321 -23.65 -22.87 14.54
CA ASP A 321 -24.24 -24.17 14.26
C ASP A 321 -25.60 -24.36 14.97
N ASP A 322 -26.25 -25.50 14.78
CA ASP A 322 -27.64 -25.72 15.23
C ASP A 322 -27.91 -25.54 16.72
N ASN A 323 -26.87 -25.64 17.55
CA ASN A 323 -26.95 -25.52 19.00
C ASN A 323 -26.50 -24.15 19.54
N ASP A 324 -26.04 -23.24 18.68
CA ASP A 324 -25.55 -21.93 19.09
C ASP A 324 -26.67 -20.89 19.19
N LYS A 325 -26.56 -20.01 20.20
CA LYS A 325 -27.46 -18.85 20.36
C LYS A 325 -27.28 -17.78 19.29
N ILE A 326 -26.13 -17.78 18.62
CA ILE A 326 -25.77 -16.81 17.59
C ILE A 326 -25.94 -17.49 16.24
N SER A 327 -26.90 -17.05 15.44
CA SER A 327 -27.03 -17.44 14.03
C SER A 327 -26.50 -16.34 13.11
N PHE A 328 -26.05 -16.70 11.91
CA PHE A 328 -25.62 -15.77 10.87
C PHE A 328 -26.53 -15.82 9.65
N CYS A 329 -26.60 -14.75 8.85
CA CYS A 329 -27.34 -14.70 7.59
C CYS A 329 -26.51 -13.95 6.51
N CYS A 330 -25.64 -14.69 5.81
CA CYS A 330 -24.55 -14.14 4.98
C CYS A 330 -23.47 -13.37 5.78
N PRO A 331 -22.64 -14.07 6.59
CA PRO A 331 -21.49 -13.47 7.25
C PRO A 331 -20.37 -13.22 6.23
N SER A 332 -20.02 -11.95 6.02
CA SER A 332 -19.09 -11.52 4.98
C SER A 332 -17.71 -11.20 5.56
N GLY A 333 -17.46 -9.97 5.97
CA GLY A 333 -16.22 -9.54 6.61
C GLY A 333 -16.11 -9.99 8.07
N VAL A 334 -14.88 -10.22 8.52
CA VAL A 334 -14.55 -10.50 9.92
C VAL A 334 -13.32 -9.68 10.34
N ALA A 335 -13.30 -9.20 11.58
CA ALA A 335 -12.17 -8.48 12.15
C ALA A 335 -11.99 -8.80 13.65
N LEU A 336 -10.77 -8.61 14.17
CA LEU A 336 -10.44 -8.81 15.58
C LEU A 336 -9.88 -7.52 16.18
N SER A 337 -10.46 -7.08 17.29
CA SER A 337 -9.92 -5.96 18.08
C SER A 337 -8.79 -6.40 19.02
N LYS A 338 -7.96 -5.45 19.44
CA LYS A 338 -6.90 -5.67 20.45
C LYS A 338 -7.41 -6.20 21.79
N THR A 339 -8.66 -5.91 22.13
CA THR A 339 -9.30 -6.39 23.37
C THR A 339 -9.81 -7.83 23.27
N GLY A 340 -9.71 -8.46 22.08
CA GLY A 340 -10.17 -9.82 21.86
C GLY A 340 -11.65 -9.92 21.50
N LEU A 341 -12.28 -8.85 21.01
CA LEU A 341 -13.62 -8.90 20.42
C LEU A 341 -13.54 -9.12 18.92
N ILE A 342 -14.26 -10.13 18.44
CA ILE A 342 -14.47 -10.45 17.03
C ILE A 342 -15.69 -9.67 16.54
N TYR A 343 -15.56 -8.99 15.41
CA TYR A 343 -16.65 -8.31 14.72
C TYR A 343 -16.92 -9.03 13.40
N VAL A 344 -18.18 -9.41 13.18
CA VAL A 344 -18.62 -10.08 11.94
C VAL A 344 -19.68 -9.22 11.28
N ALA A 345 -19.42 -8.79 10.05
CA ALA A 345 -20.42 -8.15 9.21
C ALA A 345 -21.41 -9.21 8.70
N ASP A 346 -22.69 -9.04 9.03
CA ASP A 346 -23.75 -9.97 8.67
C ASP A 346 -24.74 -9.26 7.73
N GLN A 347 -24.59 -9.54 6.43
CA GLN A 347 -25.16 -8.72 5.38
C GLN A 347 -26.68 -8.78 5.34
N GLN A 348 -27.27 -9.98 5.44
CA GLN A 348 -28.72 -10.15 5.35
C GLN A 348 -29.40 -9.87 6.70
N ASN A 349 -28.73 -10.11 7.83
CA ASN A 349 -29.23 -9.63 9.12
C ASN A 349 -29.06 -8.11 9.32
N GLN A 350 -28.40 -7.41 8.39
CA GLN A 350 -28.22 -5.95 8.44
C GLN A 350 -27.58 -5.47 9.75
N CYS A 351 -26.63 -6.24 10.28
CA CYS A 351 -26.00 -5.95 11.56
C CYS A 351 -24.53 -6.35 11.59
N ILE A 352 -23.82 -5.86 12.61
CA ILE A 352 -22.50 -6.37 12.99
C ILE A 352 -22.68 -7.17 14.27
N LYS A 353 -22.18 -8.40 14.29
CA LYS A 353 -22.17 -9.25 15.48
C LYS A 353 -20.84 -9.13 16.18
N VAL A 354 -20.87 -8.88 17.49
CA VAL A 354 -19.68 -8.75 18.33
C VAL A 354 -19.59 -9.97 19.25
N ILE A 355 -18.46 -10.68 19.18
CA ILE A 355 -18.29 -11.99 19.82
C ILE A 355 -16.93 -12.02 20.52
N PRO A 356 -16.86 -12.34 21.83
CA PRO A 356 -15.57 -12.53 22.50
C PRO A 356 -14.79 -13.71 21.91
N LEU A 357 -13.50 -13.50 21.62
CA LEU A 357 -12.58 -14.55 21.17
C LEU A 357 -12.50 -15.70 22.18
N LEU A 358 -12.43 -15.34 23.47
CA LEU A 358 -12.44 -16.26 24.61
C LEU A 358 -13.72 -16.05 25.43
N GLY A 359 -14.43 -17.13 25.75
CA GLY A 359 -15.62 -17.09 26.62
C GLY A 359 -16.96 -17.32 25.91
N SER A 360 -18.01 -17.57 26.70
CA SER A 360 -19.27 -18.14 26.23
C SER A 360 -20.38 -17.14 25.88
N GLU A 361 -20.45 -15.90 26.40
CA GLU A 361 -21.61 -15.01 26.09
C GLU A 361 -21.40 -13.48 26.19
N LYS A 362 -22.26 -12.77 25.41
CA LYS A 362 -22.62 -11.32 25.29
C LYS A 362 -21.59 -10.40 24.62
N GLN A 363 -21.94 -9.62 23.58
CA GLN A 363 -23.12 -8.75 23.40
C GLN A 363 -23.39 -8.55 21.88
N ILE A 364 -24.63 -8.74 21.39
CA ILE A 364 -24.99 -8.27 20.05
C ILE A 364 -25.16 -6.75 20.17
N LEU A 365 -24.06 -6.01 20.07
CA LEU A 365 -24.14 -4.58 19.78
C LEU A 365 -24.55 -4.48 18.31
N SER A 366 -25.82 -4.21 18.08
CA SER A 366 -26.37 -4.04 16.74
C SER A 366 -26.92 -2.62 16.62
N ARG A 367 -26.28 -1.84 15.74
CA ARG A 367 -26.96 -0.78 15.01
C ARG A 367 -27.49 -1.40 13.72
N SER A 368 -28.59 -0.88 13.19
CA SER A 368 -29.03 -1.24 11.83
C SER A 368 -28.02 -0.68 10.81
N PHE A 369 -27.42 -1.58 10.03
CA PHE A 369 -26.50 -1.28 8.93
C PHE A 369 -27.17 -1.60 7.59
N ASN A 370 -26.82 -0.87 6.53
CA ASN A 370 -27.37 -1.18 5.21
C ASN A 370 -26.45 -2.14 4.44
N ARG A 371 -26.68 -3.45 4.62
CA ARG A 371 -25.91 -4.54 3.99
C ARG A 371 -24.39 -4.38 4.23
N PRO A 372 -23.92 -4.50 5.48
CA PRO A 372 -22.49 -4.38 5.78
C PRO A 372 -21.69 -5.48 5.08
N LYS A 373 -20.51 -5.14 4.54
CA LYS A 373 -19.66 -6.03 3.74
C LYS A 373 -18.29 -6.23 4.40
N GLY A 374 -17.33 -5.37 4.07
CA GLY A 374 -16.00 -5.39 4.68
C GLY A 374 -16.02 -4.76 6.06
N ILE A 375 -15.24 -5.32 6.97
CA ILE A 375 -15.05 -4.80 8.32
C ILE A 375 -13.58 -4.89 8.71
N HIS A 376 -13.08 -3.88 9.41
CA HIS A 376 -11.73 -3.84 9.95
C HIS A 376 -11.71 -3.09 11.27
N VAL A 377 -10.83 -3.50 12.19
CA VAL A 377 -10.56 -2.77 13.43
C VAL A 377 -9.13 -2.28 13.38
N ASP A 378 -8.93 -0.98 13.48
CA ASP A 378 -7.58 -0.39 13.43
C ASP A 378 -6.86 -0.43 14.78
N GLU A 379 -5.59 -0.02 14.77
CA GLU A 379 -4.73 0.00 15.96
C GLU A 379 -5.22 0.93 17.08
N HIS A 380 -6.09 1.89 16.77
CA HIS A 380 -6.69 2.83 17.73
C HIS A 380 -8.04 2.34 18.24
N GLY A 381 -8.55 1.20 17.75
CA GLY A 381 -9.84 0.64 18.13
C GLY A 381 -11.02 1.21 17.34
N ARG A 382 -10.78 1.98 16.27
CA ARG A 382 -11.84 2.41 15.36
C ARG A 382 -12.30 1.24 14.52
N ILE A 383 -13.60 1.17 14.26
CA ILE A 383 -14.20 0.10 13.47
C ILE A 383 -14.59 0.70 12.12
N LEU A 384 -14.00 0.17 11.06
CA LEU A 384 -14.23 0.57 9.69
C LEU A 384 -15.16 -0.45 9.04
N VAL A 385 -16.24 0.03 8.43
CA VAL A 385 -17.27 -0.83 7.82
C VAL A 385 -17.63 -0.26 6.46
N THR A 386 -17.57 -1.09 5.41
CA THR A 386 -18.17 -0.72 4.13
C THR A 386 -19.63 -1.16 4.12
N GLU A 387 -20.51 -0.23 3.77
CA GLU A 387 -21.94 -0.49 3.64
C GLU A 387 -22.46 0.22 2.38
N HIS A 388 -23.34 -0.44 1.63
CA HIS A 388 -23.89 0.07 0.38
C HIS A 388 -22.83 0.68 -0.58
N ASN A 389 -22.68 2.02 -0.60
CA ASN A 389 -21.72 2.82 -1.37
C ASN A 389 -20.89 3.78 -0.49
N ARG A 390 -20.67 3.42 0.78
CA ARG A 390 -19.99 4.26 1.78
C ARG A 390 -19.02 3.48 2.63
N LEU A 391 -18.05 4.20 3.17
CA LEU A 391 -17.20 3.75 4.27
C LEU A 391 -17.65 4.45 5.56
N LEU A 392 -18.04 3.68 6.57
CA LEU A 392 -18.31 4.15 7.91
C LEU A 392 -17.08 3.96 8.80
N ILE A 393 -16.80 4.97 9.63
CA ILE A 393 -15.82 4.92 10.71
C ILE A 393 -16.59 5.06 12.01
N LEU A 394 -16.47 4.07 12.87
CA LEU A 394 -17.21 3.94 14.12
C LEU A 394 -16.25 3.88 15.32
N ASP A 395 -16.76 4.20 16.51
CA ASP A 395 -16.09 3.88 17.78
C ASP A 395 -16.29 2.41 18.16
N ASN A 396 -15.69 2.00 19.28
CA ASN A 396 -15.76 0.63 19.81
C ASN A 396 -17.16 0.25 20.33
N GLU A 397 -18.05 1.22 20.52
CA GLU A 397 -19.47 1.02 20.84
C GLU A 397 -20.38 1.01 19.58
N LEU A 398 -19.80 1.08 18.37
CA LEU A 398 -20.49 1.13 17.06
C LEU A 398 -21.28 2.42 16.79
N ASN A 399 -20.97 3.51 17.48
CA ASN A 399 -21.50 4.82 17.11
C ASN A 399 -20.74 5.37 15.91
N LEU A 400 -21.48 6.06 15.02
CA LEU A 400 -20.88 6.66 13.82
C LEU A 400 -20.06 7.88 14.21
N LEU A 401 -18.75 7.82 13.95
CA LEU A 401 -17.84 8.96 14.05
C LEU A 401 -17.84 9.75 12.74
N LYS A 402 -17.75 9.04 11.61
CA LYS A 402 -17.66 9.65 10.29
C LYS A 402 -18.14 8.68 9.19
N ALA A 403 -18.75 9.22 8.15
CA ALA A 403 -18.98 8.52 6.90
C ALA A 403 -18.16 9.18 5.78
N ILE A 404 -17.64 8.37 4.86
CA ILE A 404 -16.86 8.80 3.70
C ILE A 404 -17.50 8.20 2.45
N GLY A 405 -17.59 9.04 1.43
CA GLY A 405 -18.03 8.69 0.09
C GLY A 405 -19.54 8.61 -0.10
N ASP A 406 -19.90 8.62 -1.37
CA ASP A 406 -21.24 8.48 -1.94
C ASP A 406 -21.14 7.62 -3.21
N HIS A 407 -22.28 7.22 -3.78
CA HIS A 407 -22.30 6.47 -5.04
C HIS A 407 -21.64 7.27 -6.18
N GLY A 408 -20.65 6.68 -6.86
CA GLY A 408 -20.02 7.29 -8.02
C GLY A 408 -18.66 6.69 -8.36
N SER A 409 -17.88 7.42 -9.16
CA SER A 409 -16.60 6.97 -9.72
C SER A 409 -15.47 7.99 -9.60
N LYS A 410 -15.72 9.16 -9.00
CA LYS A 410 -14.64 10.13 -8.71
C LYS A 410 -13.82 9.72 -7.49
N PRO A 411 -12.64 10.33 -7.28
CA PRO A 411 -11.89 10.17 -6.03
C PRO A 411 -12.76 10.46 -4.81
N GLY A 412 -12.82 9.50 -3.88
CA GLY A 412 -13.65 9.57 -2.69
C GLY A 412 -15.12 9.16 -2.87
N GLU A 413 -15.59 8.89 -4.08
CA GLU A 413 -16.87 8.23 -4.35
C GLU A 413 -16.64 6.70 -4.49
N PHE A 414 -17.66 5.89 -4.21
CA PHE A 414 -17.58 4.43 -4.29
C PHE A 414 -18.72 3.83 -5.12
N ASN A 415 -18.47 2.66 -5.69
CA ASN A 415 -19.47 1.83 -6.33
C ASN A 415 -19.32 0.38 -5.83
N VAL A 416 -20.21 -0.01 -4.91
CA VAL A 416 -20.21 -1.32 -4.22
C VAL A 416 -18.85 -1.62 -3.55
N PRO A 417 -18.36 -0.78 -2.62
CA PRO A 417 -17.13 -1.08 -1.90
C PRO A 417 -17.26 -2.36 -1.08
N TRP A 418 -16.18 -3.13 -1.00
CA TRP A 418 -16.11 -4.42 -0.30
C TRP A 418 -15.03 -4.37 0.80
N GLY A 419 -13.86 -4.95 0.60
CA GLY A 419 -12.81 -5.02 1.61
C GLY A 419 -12.35 -3.65 2.07
N VAL A 420 -12.08 -3.54 3.37
CA VAL A 420 -11.46 -2.38 3.99
C VAL A 420 -10.35 -2.84 4.93
N THR A 421 -9.25 -2.10 5.00
CA THR A 421 -8.16 -2.34 5.94
C THR A 421 -7.39 -1.06 6.23
N THR A 422 -6.48 -1.08 7.20
CA THR A 422 -5.60 0.06 7.52
C THR A 422 -4.13 -0.34 7.55
N ASP A 423 -3.25 0.63 7.30
CA ASP A 423 -1.81 0.49 7.56
C ASP A 423 -1.44 0.95 8.99
N CYS A 424 -0.17 0.79 9.36
CA CYS A 424 0.35 1.22 10.67
C CYS A 424 0.26 2.73 10.93
N LEU A 425 0.04 3.55 9.90
CA LEU A 425 -0.20 5.00 10.01
C LEU A 425 -1.70 5.33 10.02
N SER A 426 -2.56 4.31 10.10
CA SER A 426 -4.02 4.42 10.03
C SER A 426 -4.53 5.01 8.71
N ASN A 427 -3.76 4.92 7.62
CA ASN A 427 -4.31 5.17 6.29
C ASN A 427 -5.27 4.03 5.95
N ILE A 428 -6.39 4.38 5.34
CA ILE A 428 -7.50 3.47 5.05
C ILE A 428 -7.42 3.04 3.60
N TYR A 429 -7.56 1.75 3.35
CA TYR A 429 -7.57 1.15 2.04
C TYR A 429 -8.93 0.50 1.78
N VAL A 430 -9.55 0.79 0.65
CA VAL A 430 -10.88 0.28 0.30
C VAL A 430 -10.85 -0.33 -1.10
N CYS A 431 -11.36 -1.56 -1.23
CA CYS A 431 -11.68 -2.16 -2.51
C CYS A 431 -12.98 -1.57 -3.05
N ASP A 432 -12.89 -0.82 -4.14
CA ASP A 432 -14.03 -0.23 -4.83
C ASP A 432 -14.43 -1.13 -6.02
N GLN A 433 -15.22 -2.16 -5.71
CA GLN A 433 -15.37 -3.36 -6.53
C GLN A 433 -15.89 -3.07 -7.93
N MET A 434 -17.00 -2.31 -8.07
CA MET A 434 -17.60 -2.05 -9.40
C MET A 434 -16.82 -1.01 -10.21
N ASN A 435 -16.00 -0.19 -9.55
CA ASN A 435 -15.08 0.70 -10.24
C ASN A 435 -13.73 0.03 -10.57
N ASN A 436 -13.55 -1.25 -10.20
CA ASN A 436 -12.33 -2.03 -10.47
C ASN A 436 -11.03 -1.35 -10.00
N ARG A 437 -11.08 -0.69 -8.84
CA ARG A 437 -9.94 0.06 -8.28
C ARG A 437 -9.81 -0.11 -6.78
N ILE A 438 -8.66 0.28 -6.27
CA ILE A 438 -8.39 0.45 -4.84
C ILE A 438 -8.25 1.94 -4.56
N GLN A 439 -8.87 2.42 -3.49
CA GLN A 439 -8.71 3.80 -3.02
C GLN A 439 -8.04 3.81 -1.64
N LYS A 440 -7.14 4.77 -1.45
CA LYS A 440 -6.43 5.02 -0.19
C LYS A 440 -6.79 6.39 0.37
N PHE A 441 -7.07 6.45 1.66
CA PHE A 441 -7.39 7.65 2.41
C PHE A 441 -6.46 7.82 3.61
N ASP A 442 -6.28 9.04 4.11
CA ASP A 442 -5.61 9.26 5.39
C ASP A 442 -6.51 8.85 6.56
N ALA A 443 -5.97 8.90 7.78
CA ALA A 443 -6.73 8.57 8.99
C ALA A 443 -7.94 9.51 9.21
N ASP A 444 -7.91 10.72 8.66
CA ASP A 444 -9.02 11.67 8.71
C ASP A 444 -10.05 11.41 7.61
N GLY A 445 -9.81 10.45 6.70
CA GLY A 445 -10.69 10.15 5.57
C GLY A 445 -10.53 11.05 4.35
N ARG A 446 -9.44 11.80 4.23
CA ARG A 446 -9.10 12.55 3.02
C ARG A 446 -8.52 11.59 1.98
N PHE A 447 -8.97 11.71 0.74
CA PHE A 447 -8.44 10.92 -0.37
C PHE A 447 -6.93 11.20 -0.55
N LEU A 448 -6.14 10.13 -0.69
CA LEU A 448 -4.69 10.21 -0.91
C LEU A 448 -4.33 9.79 -2.34
N LEU A 449 -4.72 8.58 -2.73
CA LEU A 449 -4.41 8.02 -4.06
C LEU A 449 -5.38 6.89 -4.40
N GLU A 450 -5.40 6.53 -5.68
CA GLU A 450 -6.09 5.35 -6.19
C GLU A 450 -5.22 4.64 -7.23
N TRP A 451 -5.46 3.35 -7.42
CA TRP A 451 -4.87 2.58 -8.50
C TRP A 451 -5.78 1.43 -8.90
N GLY A 452 -5.57 0.91 -10.10
CA GLY A 452 -6.44 -0.09 -10.68
C GLY A 452 -7.46 0.49 -11.66
N TYR A 453 -7.81 -0.32 -12.63
CA TYR A 453 -8.90 -0.13 -13.58
C TYR A 453 -9.30 -1.50 -14.13
N GLU A 454 -10.43 -1.57 -14.83
CA GLU A 454 -10.94 -2.83 -15.38
C GLU A 454 -9.93 -3.52 -16.32
N GLY A 455 -9.66 -4.80 -16.08
CA GLY A 455 -8.88 -5.66 -16.97
C GLY A 455 -8.15 -6.79 -16.26
N ASP A 456 -7.26 -7.48 -16.98
CA ASP A 456 -6.55 -8.69 -16.55
C ASP A 456 -5.03 -8.56 -16.56
N LEU A 457 -4.47 -7.40 -16.94
CA LEU A 457 -3.03 -7.14 -16.89
C LEU A 457 -2.55 -6.83 -15.46
N PRO A 458 -1.23 -6.84 -15.19
CA PRO A 458 -0.69 -6.40 -13.91
C PRO A 458 -1.16 -4.99 -13.52
N GLY A 459 -1.72 -4.86 -12.32
CA GLY A 459 -2.27 -3.60 -11.82
C GLY A 459 -3.66 -3.23 -12.36
N GLN A 460 -4.27 -4.07 -13.19
CA GLN A 460 -5.69 -4.02 -13.53
C GLN A 460 -6.46 -5.02 -12.65
N PHE A 461 -7.74 -4.77 -12.42
CA PHE A 461 -8.60 -5.64 -11.63
C PHE A 461 -9.87 -6.00 -12.39
N TYR A 462 -10.46 -7.12 -12.01
CA TYR A 462 -11.81 -7.47 -12.38
C TYR A 462 -12.54 -7.96 -11.12
N TYR A 463 -13.34 -7.04 -10.56
CA TYR A 463 -14.05 -7.19 -9.29
C TYR A 463 -13.08 -7.44 -8.10
N PRO A 464 -12.23 -6.46 -7.75
CA PRO A 464 -11.39 -6.58 -6.56
C PRO A 464 -12.26 -6.66 -5.31
N HIS A 465 -11.94 -7.59 -4.42
CA HIS A 465 -12.88 -8.01 -3.37
C HIS A 465 -12.40 -7.66 -1.96
N PHE A 466 -11.40 -8.38 -1.42
CA PHE A 466 -10.77 -8.06 -0.13
C PHE A 466 -9.36 -7.53 -0.31
N ILE A 467 -8.88 -6.84 0.73
CA ILE A 467 -7.57 -6.21 0.79
C ILE A 467 -6.95 -6.40 2.17
N SER A 468 -5.64 -6.62 2.22
CA SER A 468 -4.87 -6.73 3.45
C SER A 468 -3.52 -6.03 3.30
N VAL A 469 -3.02 -5.44 4.39
CA VAL A 469 -1.80 -4.62 4.39
C VAL A 469 -0.88 -5.08 5.51
N SER A 470 0.41 -5.26 5.19
CA SER A 470 1.46 -5.52 6.17
C SER A 470 2.76 -4.84 5.73
N GLY A 471 3.25 -3.91 6.55
CA GLY A 471 4.38 -3.07 6.21
C GLY A 471 4.14 -2.29 4.91
N ASN A 472 5.01 -2.49 3.90
CA ASN A 472 4.86 -1.87 2.59
C ASN A 472 4.05 -2.75 1.60
N ARG A 473 3.57 -3.93 1.97
CA ARG A 473 2.86 -4.83 1.04
C ARG A 473 1.36 -4.68 1.19
N VAL A 474 0.67 -4.57 0.05
CA VAL A 474 -0.79 -4.52 -0.06
C VAL A 474 -1.23 -5.70 -0.91
N ALA A 475 -1.92 -6.68 -0.33
CA ALA A 475 -2.45 -7.84 -1.04
C ALA A 475 -3.94 -7.65 -1.32
N VAL A 476 -4.35 -7.87 -2.57
CA VAL A 476 -5.71 -7.67 -3.04
C VAL A 476 -6.20 -8.94 -3.73
N SER A 477 -7.38 -9.43 -3.37
CA SER A 477 -8.04 -10.49 -4.12
C SER A 477 -8.74 -9.93 -5.35
N ASP A 478 -8.34 -10.42 -6.50
CA ASP A 478 -8.84 -10.03 -7.81
C ASP A 478 -9.79 -11.14 -8.30
N GLN A 479 -11.03 -11.07 -7.80
CA GLN A 479 -11.96 -12.19 -7.73
C GLN A 479 -12.19 -12.86 -9.08
N LEU A 480 -12.58 -12.09 -10.10
CA LEU A 480 -12.96 -12.64 -11.40
C LEU A 480 -11.77 -12.84 -12.34
N ASN A 481 -10.57 -12.42 -11.93
CA ASN A 481 -9.31 -12.82 -12.56
C ASN A 481 -8.67 -14.03 -11.87
N HIS A 482 -9.32 -14.61 -10.84
CA HIS A 482 -8.89 -15.82 -10.16
C HIS A 482 -7.46 -15.76 -9.62
N ARG A 483 -7.07 -14.60 -9.08
CA ARG A 483 -5.69 -14.34 -8.63
C ARG A 483 -5.66 -13.42 -7.41
N ILE A 484 -4.53 -13.41 -6.73
CA ILE A 484 -4.17 -12.38 -5.76
C ILE A 484 -3.10 -11.48 -6.37
N GLN A 485 -3.23 -10.17 -6.26
CA GLN A 485 -2.19 -9.22 -6.65
C GLN A 485 -1.60 -8.53 -5.44
N VAL A 486 -0.27 -8.40 -5.43
CA VAL A 486 0.48 -7.73 -4.37
C VAL A 486 1.09 -6.44 -4.92
N PHE A 487 0.94 -5.37 -4.16
CA PHE A 487 1.40 -4.01 -4.47
C PHE A 487 2.25 -3.44 -3.34
N ASP A 488 2.92 -2.33 -3.60
CA ASP A 488 3.39 -1.46 -2.51
C ASP A 488 2.30 -0.52 -1.98
N CYS A 489 2.59 0.20 -0.89
CA CYS A 489 1.64 1.15 -0.30
C CYS A 489 1.35 2.42 -1.14
N PHE A 490 1.96 2.54 -2.33
CA PHE A 490 1.72 3.57 -3.35
C PHE A 490 0.93 3.03 -4.56
N GLY A 491 0.56 1.75 -4.55
CA GLY A 491 -0.17 1.11 -5.63
C GLY A 491 0.71 0.59 -6.77
N ASN A 492 2.02 0.52 -6.61
CA ASN A 492 2.89 -0.09 -7.61
C ASN A 492 2.78 -1.63 -7.55
N TYR A 493 2.50 -2.26 -8.69
CA TYR A 493 2.43 -3.72 -8.79
C TYR A 493 3.78 -4.37 -8.47
N HIS A 494 3.75 -5.44 -7.67
CA HIS A 494 4.91 -6.28 -7.37
C HIS A 494 4.83 -7.63 -8.10
N TYR A 495 3.87 -8.46 -7.70
CA TYR A 495 3.68 -9.80 -8.26
C TYR A 495 2.22 -10.25 -8.10
N LYS A 496 1.87 -11.36 -8.75
CA LYS A 496 0.58 -12.04 -8.58
C LYS A 496 0.80 -13.48 -8.12
N LEU A 497 -0.21 -14.02 -7.45
CA LEU A 497 -0.32 -15.45 -7.15
C LEU A 497 -1.58 -16.02 -7.78
N GLY A 498 -1.43 -17.23 -8.31
CA GLY A 498 -2.50 -18.05 -8.84
C GLY A 498 -3.07 -17.64 -10.20
N GLU A 499 -3.93 -18.53 -10.64
CA GLU A 499 -4.69 -18.54 -11.90
C GLU A 499 -5.94 -19.39 -11.70
N LEU A 500 -6.86 -19.36 -12.67
CA LEU A 500 -8.08 -20.17 -12.60
C LEU A 500 -7.76 -21.67 -12.51
N GLY A 501 -8.29 -22.33 -11.48
CA GLY A 501 -8.24 -23.78 -11.36
C GLY A 501 -8.42 -24.28 -9.93
N ASN A 502 -8.20 -25.58 -9.75
CA ASN A 502 -8.48 -26.29 -8.50
C ASN A 502 -7.22 -26.95 -7.90
N GLU A 503 -6.09 -26.92 -8.60
CA GLU A 503 -4.83 -27.45 -8.10
C GLU A 503 -4.23 -26.55 -7.02
N PRO A 504 -3.32 -27.07 -6.16
CA PRO A 504 -2.57 -26.25 -5.23
C PRO A 504 -1.94 -25.02 -5.93
N GLY A 505 -2.22 -23.82 -5.41
CA GLY A 505 -1.73 -22.56 -5.96
C GLY A 505 -2.61 -21.94 -7.03
N GLN A 506 -3.61 -22.66 -7.53
CA GLN A 506 -4.69 -22.12 -8.36
C GLN A 506 -5.88 -21.68 -7.50
N PHE A 507 -6.72 -20.81 -8.04
CA PHE A 507 -7.90 -20.28 -7.34
C PHE A 507 -9.14 -20.32 -8.23
N SER A 508 -10.31 -20.35 -7.58
CA SER A 508 -11.61 -20.11 -8.20
C SER A 508 -12.37 -19.11 -7.35
N CYS A 509 -12.47 -17.86 -7.84
CA CYS A 509 -13.09 -16.73 -7.15
C CYS A 509 -12.52 -16.51 -5.74
N PRO A 510 -11.23 -16.15 -5.58
CA PRO A 510 -10.67 -15.90 -4.26
C PRO A 510 -11.35 -14.70 -3.59
N PHE A 511 -11.75 -14.86 -2.31
CA PHE A 511 -12.43 -13.82 -1.52
C PHE A 511 -11.45 -13.23 -0.51
N GLY A 512 -11.46 -13.69 0.75
CA GLY A 512 -10.65 -13.15 1.83
C GLY A 512 -9.15 -13.33 1.57
N VAL A 513 -8.38 -12.32 1.92
CA VAL A 513 -6.92 -12.35 1.88
C VAL A 513 -6.37 -11.76 3.18
N CYS A 514 -5.32 -12.36 3.73
CA CYS A 514 -4.57 -11.84 4.87
C CYS A 514 -3.07 -11.90 4.57
N ILE A 515 -2.31 -10.93 5.05
CA ILE A 515 -0.85 -10.92 4.98
C ILE A 515 -0.25 -10.73 6.38
N ASP A 516 0.72 -11.56 6.73
CA ASP A 516 1.40 -11.48 8.03
C ASP A 516 2.65 -10.56 7.98
N ALA A 517 3.31 -10.36 9.11
CA ALA A 517 4.50 -9.51 9.23
C ALA A 517 5.74 -10.05 8.49
N ASN A 518 5.75 -11.34 8.15
CA ASN A 518 6.76 -11.99 7.33
C ASN A 518 6.42 -11.97 5.84
N GLY A 519 5.23 -11.49 5.48
CA GLY A 519 4.78 -11.46 4.10
C GLY A 519 4.19 -12.79 3.63
N HIS A 520 3.89 -13.72 4.54
CA HIS A 520 3.10 -14.90 4.24
C HIS A 520 1.65 -14.49 3.97
N LEU A 521 1.02 -15.17 3.01
CA LEU A 521 -0.33 -14.88 2.56
C LEU A 521 -1.28 -16.03 2.93
N VAL A 522 -2.49 -15.69 3.35
CA VAL A 522 -3.59 -16.64 3.54
C VAL A 522 -4.73 -16.21 2.64
N VAL A 523 -5.25 -17.15 1.85
CA VAL A 523 -6.24 -16.87 0.81
C VAL A 523 -7.43 -17.81 0.96
N ALA A 524 -8.63 -17.24 1.06
CA ALA A 524 -9.89 -17.97 1.00
C ALA A 524 -10.27 -18.16 -0.47
N ASP A 525 -10.20 -19.41 -0.92
CA ASP A 525 -10.52 -19.84 -2.27
C ASP A 525 -11.99 -20.29 -2.31
N HIS A 526 -12.89 -19.33 -2.59
CA HIS A 526 -14.32 -19.42 -2.27
C HIS A 526 -15.00 -20.60 -2.96
N ASP A 527 -14.92 -20.69 -4.29
CA ASP A 527 -15.64 -21.71 -5.05
C ASP A 527 -15.01 -23.10 -4.90
N ASN A 528 -13.72 -23.15 -4.52
CA ASN A 528 -13.03 -24.40 -4.19
C ASN A 528 -13.19 -24.82 -2.72
N ASN A 529 -13.90 -24.02 -1.91
CA ASN A 529 -14.18 -24.30 -0.50
C ASN A 529 -12.93 -24.59 0.34
N ARG A 530 -11.82 -23.89 0.11
CA ARG A 530 -10.55 -24.17 0.80
C ARG A 530 -9.82 -22.88 1.19
N VAL A 531 -8.86 -23.01 2.09
CA VAL A 531 -7.96 -21.91 2.46
C VAL A 531 -6.52 -22.31 2.20
N GLN A 532 -5.78 -21.50 1.45
CA GLN A 532 -4.40 -21.77 1.06
C GLN A 532 -3.45 -20.77 1.72
N PHE A 533 -2.33 -21.28 2.22
CA PHE A 533 -1.26 -20.52 2.87
C PHE A 533 -0.03 -20.52 1.96
N PHE A 534 0.55 -19.35 1.75
CA PHE A 534 1.71 -19.13 0.92
C PHE A 534 2.79 -18.39 1.72
N ASP A 535 4.06 -18.67 1.44
CA ASP A 535 5.13 -17.84 1.96
C ASP A 535 5.38 -16.57 1.14
N GLU A 536 6.42 -15.83 1.52
CA GLU A 536 6.80 -14.58 0.86
C GLU A 536 7.27 -14.76 -0.59
N ASN A 537 7.65 -15.97 -0.99
CA ASN A 537 8.05 -16.30 -2.35
C ASN A 537 6.87 -16.80 -3.20
N GLY A 538 5.72 -17.06 -2.56
CA GLY A 538 4.55 -17.64 -3.22
C GLY A 538 4.49 -19.17 -3.17
N ASP A 539 5.34 -19.81 -2.38
CA ASP A 539 5.31 -21.27 -2.21
C ASP A 539 4.25 -21.67 -1.19
N ILE A 540 3.53 -22.75 -1.49
CA ILE A 540 2.44 -23.24 -0.63
C ILE A 540 3.02 -23.86 0.65
N LYS A 541 2.49 -23.44 1.81
CA LYS A 541 2.84 -23.99 3.12
C LYS A 541 1.78 -24.91 3.70
N LEU A 542 0.52 -24.61 3.47
CA LEU A 542 -0.61 -25.34 4.04
C LEU A 542 -1.86 -25.14 3.19
N ILE A 543 -2.69 -26.17 3.09
CA ILE A 543 -4.04 -26.09 2.52
C ILE A 543 -5.00 -26.68 3.54
N LEU A 544 -6.03 -25.90 3.89
CA LEU A 544 -7.14 -26.36 4.72
C LEU A 544 -8.30 -26.78 3.83
N ASN A 545 -8.93 -27.91 4.17
CA ASN A 545 -10.08 -28.49 3.46
C ASN A 545 -9.76 -28.95 2.02
N GLN A 546 -8.75 -29.81 1.88
CA GLN A 546 -8.44 -30.52 0.63
C GLN A 546 -9.12 -31.90 0.62
N GLU A 547 -9.44 -32.44 -0.56
CA GLU A 547 -10.21 -33.70 -0.74
C GLU A 547 -9.69 -34.89 0.08
N ALA A 548 -8.38 -34.95 0.33
CA ALA A 548 -7.76 -36.01 1.13
C ALA A 548 -7.96 -35.87 2.65
N ASN A 549 -8.45 -34.72 3.15
CA ASN A 549 -8.62 -34.48 4.58
C ASN A 549 -9.70 -33.40 4.88
N PRO A 550 -11.00 -33.77 4.88
CA PRO A 550 -12.11 -32.84 5.06
C PRO A 550 -12.32 -32.46 6.55
N LEU A 551 -11.23 -32.26 7.31
CA LEU A 551 -11.25 -31.99 8.75
C LEU A 551 -12.20 -30.86 9.15
N PHE A 552 -12.39 -29.87 8.28
CA PHE A 552 -13.16 -28.66 8.59
C PHE A 552 -14.45 -28.51 7.76
N ASN A 553 -14.54 -29.19 6.61
CA ASN A 553 -15.71 -29.21 5.73
C ASN A 553 -16.27 -27.79 5.45
N PHE A 554 -15.43 -26.90 4.92
CA PHE A 554 -15.87 -25.59 4.45
C PHE A 554 -16.79 -25.74 3.24
N GLN A 555 -17.71 -24.78 3.05
CA GLN A 555 -18.67 -24.79 1.94
C GLN A 555 -18.79 -23.45 1.20
N GLY A 556 -18.16 -22.40 1.72
CA GLY A 556 -18.10 -21.11 1.05
C GLY A 556 -17.32 -20.12 1.90
N VAL A 557 -16.00 -20.33 2.02
CA VAL A 557 -15.13 -19.43 2.78
C VAL A 557 -15.19 -18.01 2.20
N GLN A 558 -15.42 -17.00 3.04
CA GLN A 558 -15.55 -15.61 2.61
C GLN A 558 -14.45 -14.73 3.20
N GLY A 559 -14.68 -14.17 4.38
CA GLY A 559 -13.78 -13.25 5.06
C GLY A 559 -12.73 -13.98 5.89
N LEU A 560 -11.54 -13.38 5.96
CA LEU A 560 -10.42 -13.84 6.76
C LEU A 560 -9.91 -12.71 7.66
N ALA A 561 -9.49 -13.04 8.88
CA ALA A 561 -8.71 -12.13 9.74
C ALA A 561 -7.70 -12.92 10.59
N LEU A 562 -6.47 -12.41 10.71
CA LEU A 562 -5.47 -12.99 11.61
C LEU A 562 -5.79 -12.66 13.06
N THR A 563 -5.53 -13.62 13.96
CA THR A 563 -5.59 -13.37 15.40
C THR A 563 -4.24 -12.87 15.92
N HIS A 564 -4.23 -12.15 17.05
CA HIS A 564 -2.99 -11.56 17.62
C HIS A 564 -1.89 -12.57 17.94
N ASP A 565 -2.27 -13.84 18.13
CA ASP A 565 -1.40 -14.96 18.44
C ASP A 565 -1.11 -15.88 17.24
N GLY A 566 -1.37 -15.40 16.03
CA GLY A 566 -0.98 -16.07 14.78
C GLY A 566 -1.97 -17.11 14.26
N GLY A 567 -3.16 -17.19 14.85
CA GLY A 567 -4.27 -17.97 14.33
C GLY A 567 -5.08 -17.23 13.26
N LEU A 568 -6.31 -17.69 13.03
CA LEU A 568 -7.15 -17.26 11.91
C LEU A 568 -8.64 -17.32 12.25
N LEU A 569 -9.38 -16.30 11.82
CA LEU A 569 -10.84 -16.26 11.81
C LEU A 569 -11.33 -16.46 10.37
N ILE A 570 -12.35 -17.28 10.17
CA ILE A 570 -12.91 -17.58 8.85
C ILE A 570 -14.43 -17.53 8.90
N THR A 571 -15.07 -16.73 8.07
CA THR A 571 -16.51 -16.81 7.82
C THR A 571 -16.79 -17.81 6.71
N ASP A 572 -17.76 -18.70 6.93
CA ASP A 572 -18.11 -19.79 6.03
C ASP A 572 -19.60 -19.73 5.68
N TYR A 573 -19.89 -19.40 4.43
CA TYR A 573 -21.21 -19.35 3.85
C TYR A 573 -21.63 -20.71 3.31
N LYS A 574 -22.52 -21.39 4.03
CA LYS A 574 -23.23 -22.57 3.50
C LYS A 574 -24.38 -22.17 2.59
N ARG A 575 -24.43 -22.73 1.37
CA ARG A 575 -25.60 -22.61 0.47
C ARG A 575 -26.83 -23.32 1.05
N ASN A 576 -26.62 -24.46 1.72
CA ASN A 576 -27.66 -25.28 2.34
C ASN A 576 -27.31 -25.54 3.81
N GLY A 577 -27.77 -24.69 4.72
CA GLY A 577 -27.55 -24.83 6.17
C GLY A 577 -27.21 -23.50 6.84
N LYS A 578 -26.88 -23.56 8.14
CA LYS A 578 -26.46 -22.36 8.89
C LYS A 578 -25.01 -22.00 8.58
N HIS A 579 -24.76 -20.71 8.37
CA HIS A 579 -23.41 -20.19 8.16
C HIS A 579 -22.62 -20.18 9.46
N ARG A 580 -21.29 -20.28 9.37
CA ARG A 580 -20.41 -20.51 10.51
C ARG A 580 -19.28 -19.49 10.57
N LEU A 581 -18.77 -19.28 11.78
CA LEU A 581 -17.50 -18.63 12.06
C LEU A 581 -16.56 -19.68 12.65
N PHE A 582 -15.43 -19.91 11.99
CA PHE A 582 -14.34 -20.73 12.50
C PHE A 582 -13.29 -19.84 13.18
N ILE A 583 -12.84 -20.28 14.36
CA ILE A 583 -11.86 -19.58 15.18
C ILE A 583 -10.70 -20.54 15.45
N PHE A 584 -9.56 -20.27 14.83
CA PHE A 584 -8.28 -20.86 15.14
C PHE A 584 -7.51 -19.88 16.03
N ALA A 585 -7.39 -20.18 17.32
CA ALA A 585 -6.70 -19.36 18.33
C ALA A 585 -6.05 -20.28 19.38
#